data_AF-A0A6J8DLR6-F1
#
_entry.id   AF-A0A6J8DLR6-F1
#
_cell.length_a   1.000
_cell.length_b   1.000
_cell.length_c   1.000
_cell.angle_alpha   90.00
_cell.angle_beta   90.00
_cell.angle_gamma   90.00
#
_symmetry.space_group_name_H-M   'P 1'
#
loop_
_entity.id
_entity.type
_entity.pdbx_description
1 polymer ?
#
loop_
_entity_poly.entity_id
_entity_poly.type
_entity_poly.pdbx_seq_one_letter_code
_entity_poly.pdbx_strand_id
1 'polypeptide(L)'
;MPGDNKSVKTVQTMLAAKKPGSNDSSKDSTKEKPPKQNKRSHSNVANESVEGTDLTGTSIQNDLIQQKDLKSLVSDIVQKLLDHFKEKITSKFECKIREATGKLDDKLDTLMIENENLRERIRAKDKVIDNLVEKVGDINNRSIDALKLANYNEQYSRKHNIRMLNFPEKRGENLKKAFVELVNSDLM
;
A
#
# COMPACT_ATOMS: atom_id res chain seq x y z
N MET A 1 49.82 -10.19 17.84
CA MET A 1 48.97 -9.34 18.68
C MET A 1 47.87 -8.77 17.79
N PRO A 2 46.59 -9.09 18.08
CA PRO A 2 45.44 -8.75 17.26
C PRO A 2 45.00 -7.30 17.51
N GLY A 3 44.29 -6.70 16.55
CA GLY A 3 43.76 -5.35 16.72
C GLY A 3 42.99 -4.84 15.52
N ASP A 4 42.04 -5.63 15.01
CA ASP A 4 40.90 -5.11 14.26
C ASP A 4 40.09 -4.14 15.13
N ASN A 5 39.70 -2.99 14.59
CA ASN A 5 38.42 -2.37 14.93
C ASN A 5 38.01 -1.35 13.86
N LYS A 6 37.18 -1.84 12.94
CA LYS A 6 36.44 -1.03 11.97
C LYS A 6 35.35 -0.25 12.71
N SER A 7 35.45 1.08 12.67
CA SER A 7 34.37 1.99 13.05
C SER A 7 33.31 1.99 11.94
N VAL A 8 32.25 1.22 12.11
CA VAL A 8 31.01 1.33 11.32
C VAL A 8 30.01 2.07 12.18
N LYS A 9 29.84 3.37 11.95
CA LYS A 9 28.74 4.15 12.53
C LYS A 9 27.49 3.92 11.67
N THR A 10 26.56 3.15 12.24
CA THR A 10 25.20 2.94 11.76
C THR A 10 24.46 4.27 11.63
N VAL A 11 24.00 4.59 10.42
CA VAL A 11 23.06 5.69 10.18
C VAL A 11 21.68 5.22 10.60
N GLN A 12 21.17 5.78 11.69
CA GLN A 12 19.87 5.50 12.25
C GLN A 12 18.83 6.40 11.57
N THR A 13 18.08 5.86 10.61
CA THR A 13 17.00 6.58 9.91
C THR A 13 15.75 6.57 10.78
N MET A 14 15.34 7.74 11.30
CA MET A 14 14.04 7.92 11.94
C MET A 14 12.93 7.90 10.90
N LEU A 15 12.18 6.80 10.81
CA LEU A 15 10.91 6.73 10.08
C LEU A 15 9.77 7.07 11.05
N ALA A 16 9.28 8.31 10.97
CA ALA A 16 8.06 8.73 11.63
C ALA A 16 6.83 8.13 10.90
N ALA A 17 6.02 7.37 11.65
CA ALA A 17 4.76 6.84 11.17
C ALA A 17 3.71 7.97 11.05
N LYS A 18 3.29 8.27 9.81
CA LYS A 18 2.17 9.17 9.53
C LYS A 18 0.86 8.37 9.60
N LYS A 19 0.10 8.54 10.68
CA LYS A 19 -1.29 8.07 10.81
C LYS A 19 -2.21 8.84 9.84
N PRO A 20 -3.22 8.21 9.23
CA PRO A 20 -4.33 8.93 8.62
C PRO A 20 -5.49 9.09 9.61
N GLY A 21 -5.97 10.33 9.74
CA GLY A 21 -7.37 10.68 9.93
C GLY A 21 -7.98 10.56 11.34
N SER A 22 -8.38 11.70 11.91
CA SER A 22 -9.80 12.05 12.06
C SER A 22 -9.94 13.37 12.80
N ASN A 23 -10.56 14.37 12.14
CA ASN A 23 -11.43 15.39 12.71
C ASN A 23 -11.77 16.38 11.58
N ASP A 24 -13.02 16.39 11.12
CA ASP A 24 -13.86 17.56 11.38
C ASP A 24 -15.35 17.24 11.23
N SER A 25 -16.08 18.02 11.99
CA SER A 25 -17.48 18.03 12.33
C SER A 25 -18.36 18.69 11.26
N SER A 26 -19.58 18.17 11.10
CA SER A 26 -20.71 18.98 10.66
C SER A 26 -21.99 18.47 11.33
N LYS A 27 -22.46 19.26 12.30
CA LYS A 27 -23.82 19.29 12.82
C LYS A 27 -24.79 19.61 11.67
N ASP A 28 -25.88 18.85 11.53
CA ASP A 28 -27.20 19.49 11.54
C ASP A 28 -28.29 18.48 11.95
N SER A 29 -29.32 19.03 12.58
CA SER A 29 -30.32 18.40 13.41
C SER A 29 -31.70 18.45 12.76
N THR A 30 -32.50 17.38 12.87
CA THR A 30 -33.94 17.50 13.14
C THR A 30 -34.55 16.18 13.64
N LYS A 31 -35.03 16.24 14.89
CA LYS A 31 -36.31 15.73 15.44
C LYS A 31 -36.90 14.42 14.90
N GLU A 32 -37.09 13.43 15.77
CA GLU A 32 -38.42 13.07 16.30
C GLU A 32 -38.32 12.04 17.45
N LYS A 33 -39.15 12.21 18.48
CA LYS A 33 -39.30 11.36 19.68
C LYS A 33 -40.60 10.51 19.57
N PRO A 34 -40.78 9.46 20.39
CA PRO A 34 -41.46 8.19 20.05
C PRO A 34 -42.88 8.04 20.62
N PRO A 35 -43.53 6.87 20.45
CA PRO A 35 -44.27 6.26 21.56
C PRO A 35 -44.02 4.74 21.74
N LYS A 36 -43.66 4.31 22.96
CA LYS A 36 -44.50 3.67 24.00
C LYS A 36 -44.86 2.20 23.75
N GLN A 37 -44.14 1.30 24.43
CA GLN A 37 -44.57 -0.08 24.67
C GLN A 37 -45.69 -0.12 25.72
N ASN A 38 -46.81 -0.76 25.38
CA ASN A 38 -47.99 -0.86 26.22
C ASN A 38 -47.97 -2.17 27.05
N LYS A 39 -48.32 -2.06 28.33
CA LYS A 39 -48.46 -3.17 29.31
C LYS A 39 -49.91 -3.66 29.39
N ARG A 40 -50.06 -4.97 29.69
CA ARG A 40 -51.24 -5.70 30.24
C ARG A 40 -52.45 -5.84 29.29
N SER A 41 -53.21 -6.94 29.30
CA SER A 41 -53.92 -7.53 30.45
C SER A 41 -54.39 -8.98 30.24
N HIS A 42 -54.59 -9.68 31.36
CA HIS A 42 -55.39 -10.90 31.50
C HIS A 42 -56.88 -10.65 31.19
N SER A 43 -57.57 -11.66 30.68
CA SER A 43 -59.02 -11.83 30.88
C SER A 43 -59.38 -13.31 30.96
N ASN A 44 -59.78 -13.75 32.15
CA ASN A 44 -60.66 -14.90 32.34
C ASN A 44 -62.07 -14.52 31.91
N VAL A 45 -62.76 -15.39 31.17
CA VAL A 45 -64.22 -15.49 31.17
C VAL A 45 -64.57 -16.97 31.11
N ALA A 46 -65.21 -17.44 32.19
CA ALA A 46 -66.00 -18.67 32.22
C ALA A 46 -67.41 -18.39 31.68
N ASN A 47 -68.05 -19.38 31.04
CA ASN A 47 -69.41 -19.79 31.41
C ASN A 47 -69.87 -21.06 30.69
N GLU A 48 -70.80 -21.70 31.38
CA GLU A 48 -71.33 -23.06 31.26
C GLU A 48 -72.37 -23.30 30.16
N SER A 49 -72.63 -24.60 29.94
CA SER A 49 -73.92 -25.24 29.64
C SER A 49 -74.50 -25.13 28.23
N VAL A 50 -74.76 -26.29 27.60
CA VAL A 50 -76.11 -26.83 27.35
C VAL A 50 -76.02 -28.20 26.65
N GLU A 51 -76.94 -29.08 27.04
CA GLU A 51 -77.13 -30.47 26.68
C GLU A 51 -77.37 -30.76 25.19
N GLY A 52 -76.96 -31.97 24.79
CA GLY A 52 -77.79 -32.96 24.10
C GLY A 52 -78.46 -32.60 22.76
N THR A 53 -78.03 -33.27 21.69
CA THR A 53 -78.96 -33.90 20.72
C THR A 53 -78.22 -34.93 19.86
N ASP A 54 -78.61 -36.19 20.06
CA ASP A 54 -78.42 -37.28 19.11
C ASP A 54 -78.99 -36.87 17.75
N LEU A 55 -78.18 -36.97 16.70
CA LEU A 55 -78.66 -37.09 15.32
C LEU A 55 -77.86 -38.20 14.63
N THR A 56 -78.48 -39.37 14.67
CA THR A 56 -78.30 -40.50 13.78
C THR A 56 -78.22 -40.02 12.31
N GLY A 57 -77.08 -40.32 11.68
CA GLY A 57 -76.83 -39.99 10.28
C GLY A 57 -75.62 -40.72 9.69
N THR A 58 -75.27 -41.87 10.24
CA THR A 58 -74.28 -42.80 9.71
C THR A 58 -74.83 -43.53 8.48
N SER A 59 -74.78 -42.91 7.29
CA SER A 59 -74.89 -43.66 6.02
C SER A 59 -74.58 -42.90 4.71
N ILE A 60 -73.84 -41.79 4.73
CA ILE A 60 -73.40 -41.14 3.47
C ILE A 60 -71.91 -40.73 3.51
N GLN A 61 -71.08 -41.36 4.35
CA GLN A 61 -69.66 -40.99 4.50
C GLN A 61 -68.66 -41.97 3.90
N ASN A 62 -69.09 -42.84 2.97
CA ASN A 62 -68.16 -43.74 2.28
C ASN A 62 -67.64 -43.20 0.93
N ASP A 63 -68.15 -42.05 0.46
CA ASP A 63 -67.53 -41.24 -0.61
C ASP A 63 -66.71 -40.06 -0.06
N LEU A 64 -66.61 -39.95 1.27
CA LEU A 64 -65.79 -38.95 1.93
C LEU A 64 -64.33 -39.42 1.93
N ILE A 65 -63.53 -38.77 1.10
CA ILE A 65 -62.06 -38.76 1.19
C ILE A 65 -61.64 -38.88 2.66
N GLN A 66 -60.91 -39.93 3.03
CA GLN A 66 -60.49 -40.09 4.41
C GLN A 66 -59.65 -38.87 4.79
N GLN A 67 -59.93 -38.26 5.93
CA GLN A 67 -59.21 -37.07 6.42
C GLN A 67 -57.68 -37.27 6.45
N LYS A 68 -57.24 -38.53 6.56
CA LYS A 68 -55.85 -38.98 6.44
C LYS A 68 -55.25 -38.74 5.06
N ASP A 69 -56.00 -39.04 4.00
CA ASP A 69 -55.58 -38.89 2.60
C ASP A 69 -55.47 -37.41 2.24
N LEU A 70 -56.42 -36.58 2.71
CA LEU A 70 -56.35 -35.14 2.54
C LEU A 70 -55.13 -34.54 3.27
N LYS A 71 -54.86 -34.99 4.49
CA LYS A 71 -53.69 -34.54 5.27
C LYS A 71 -52.37 -34.95 4.60
N SER A 72 -52.30 -36.15 4.04
CA SER A 72 -51.16 -36.62 3.24
C SER A 72 -50.96 -35.75 2.01
N LEU A 73 -52.01 -35.53 1.22
CA LEU A 73 -51.94 -34.73 0.00
C LEU A 73 -51.50 -33.28 0.29
N VAL A 74 -52.07 -32.65 1.32
CA VAL A 74 -51.67 -31.30 1.74
C VAL A 74 -50.21 -31.27 2.20
N SER A 75 -49.77 -32.27 2.97
CA SER A 75 -48.38 -32.36 3.41
C SER A 75 -47.42 -32.52 2.23
N ASP A 76 -47.76 -33.35 1.24
CA ASP A 76 -46.95 -33.55 0.04
C ASP A 76 -46.86 -32.28 -0.81
N ILE A 77 -47.96 -31.53 -0.95
CA ILE A 77 -47.98 -30.25 -1.66
C ILE A 77 -47.10 -29.21 -0.93
N VAL A 78 -47.25 -29.10 0.39
CA VAL A 78 -46.45 -28.16 1.19
C VAL A 78 -44.97 -28.55 1.14
N GLN A 79 -44.65 -29.84 1.21
CA GLN A 79 -43.27 -30.33 1.13
C GLN A 79 -42.66 -29.99 -0.24
N LYS A 80 -43.35 -30.28 -1.34
CA LYS A 80 -42.90 -29.89 -2.70
C LYS A 80 -42.69 -28.38 -2.84
N LEU A 81 -43.57 -27.58 -2.24
CA LEU A 81 -43.45 -26.12 -2.26
C LEU A 81 -42.21 -25.66 -1.48
N LEU A 82 -41.97 -26.22 -0.29
CA LEU A 82 -40.79 -25.93 0.53
C LEU A 82 -39.50 -26.34 -0.17
N ASP A 83 -39.48 -27.52 -0.80
CA ASP A 83 -38.32 -28.00 -1.54
C ASP A 83 -38.01 -27.11 -2.74
N HIS A 84 -39.03 -26.70 -3.49
CA HIS A 84 -38.86 -25.74 -4.60
C HIS A 84 -38.36 -24.37 -4.11
N PHE A 85 -38.85 -23.87 -2.97
CA PHE A 85 -38.32 -22.64 -2.37
C PHE A 85 -36.86 -22.79 -1.94
N LYS A 86 -36.51 -23.91 -1.30
CA LYS A 86 -35.15 -24.21 -0.88
C LYS A 86 -34.20 -24.23 -2.08
N GLU A 87 -34.56 -24.96 -3.13
CA GLU A 87 -33.78 -25.04 -4.36
C GLU A 87 -33.58 -23.66 -5.01
N LYS A 88 -34.65 -22.87 -5.13
CA LYS A 88 -34.60 -21.53 -5.71
C LYS A 88 -33.72 -20.57 -4.89
N ILE A 89 -33.75 -20.67 -3.57
CA ILE A 89 -32.90 -19.86 -2.68
C ILE A 89 -31.44 -20.29 -2.84
N THR A 90 -31.16 -21.59 -2.73
CA THR A 90 -29.81 -22.15 -2.88
C THR A 90 -29.21 -21.77 -4.22
N SER A 91 -29.93 -21.96 -5.33
CA SER A 91 -29.47 -21.60 -6.68
C SER A 91 -29.11 -20.11 -6.80
N LYS A 92 -29.92 -19.21 -6.23
CA LYS A 92 -29.60 -17.77 -6.22
C LYS A 92 -28.35 -17.43 -5.42
N PHE A 93 -28.15 -18.09 -4.28
CA PHE A 93 -26.95 -17.89 -3.47
C PHE A 93 -25.70 -18.44 -4.15
N GLU A 94 -25.78 -19.64 -4.71
CA GLU A 94 -24.68 -20.23 -5.48
C GLU A 94 -24.26 -19.36 -6.66
N CYS A 95 -25.24 -18.80 -7.39
CA CYS A 95 -24.96 -17.88 -8.49
C CYS A 95 -24.23 -16.63 -7.99
N LYS A 96 -24.73 -15.97 -6.93
CA LYS A 96 -24.10 -14.77 -6.36
C LYS A 96 -22.70 -15.04 -5.80
N ILE A 97 -22.51 -16.19 -5.15
CA ILE A 97 -21.20 -16.60 -4.64
C ILE A 97 -20.23 -16.78 -5.81
N ARG A 98 -20.64 -17.49 -6.86
CA ARG A 98 -19.81 -17.70 -8.06
C ARG A 98 -19.42 -16.38 -8.73
N GLU A 99 -20.37 -15.46 -8.88
CA GLU A 99 -20.10 -14.12 -9.44
C GLU A 99 -19.13 -13.32 -8.57
N ALA A 100 -19.29 -13.35 -7.24
CA ALA A 100 -18.41 -12.65 -6.33
C ALA A 100 -16.99 -13.24 -6.33
N THR A 101 -16.89 -14.58 -6.36
CA THR A 101 -15.61 -15.29 -6.48
C THR A 101 -14.93 -14.94 -7.80
N GLY A 102 -15.62 -15.00 -8.93
CA GLY A 102 -15.03 -14.62 -10.23
C GLY A 102 -14.50 -13.18 -10.25
N LYS A 103 -15.24 -12.22 -9.68
CA LYS A 103 -14.77 -10.83 -9.56
C LYS A 103 -13.55 -10.68 -8.64
N LEU A 104 -13.41 -11.54 -7.64
CA LEU A 104 -12.24 -11.54 -6.77
C LEU A 104 -11.03 -12.15 -7.48
N ASP A 105 -11.24 -13.21 -8.25
CA ASP A 105 -10.20 -13.84 -9.06
C ASP A 105 -9.67 -12.86 -10.13
N ASP A 106 -10.54 -12.15 -10.85
CA ASP A 106 -10.13 -11.12 -11.82
C ASP A 106 -9.27 -10.01 -11.19
N LYS A 107 -9.63 -9.60 -9.96
CA LYS A 107 -8.86 -8.61 -9.19
C LYS A 107 -7.53 -9.18 -8.73
N LEU A 108 -7.49 -10.45 -8.33
CA LEU A 108 -6.27 -11.13 -7.95
C LEU A 108 -5.30 -11.20 -9.13
N ASP A 109 -5.78 -11.60 -10.31
CA ASP A 109 -4.98 -11.65 -11.54
C ASP A 109 -4.44 -10.27 -11.91
N THR A 110 -5.29 -9.23 -11.82
CA THR A 110 -4.87 -7.85 -12.05
C THR A 110 -3.74 -7.43 -11.10
N LEU A 111 -3.89 -7.73 -9.81
CA LEU A 111 -2.87 -7.42 -8.80
C LEU A 111 -1.59 -8.23 -9.01
N MET A 112 -1.68 -9.47 -9.47
CA MET A 112 -0.51 -10.29 -9.80
C MET A 112 0.28 -9.70 -10.98
N ILE A 113 -0.40 -9.27 -12.04
CA ILE A 113 0.22 -8.60 -13.19
C ILE A 113 0.88 -7.28 -12.74
N GLU A 114 0.18 -6.48 -11.94
CA GLU A 114 0.74 -5.23 -11.42
C GLU A 114 1.98 -5.48 -10.55
N ASN A 115 1.97 -6.52 -9.72
CA ASN A 115 3.12 -6.88 -8.89
C ASN A 115 4.34 -7.25 -9.74
N GLU A 116 4.15 -8.05 -10.79
CA GLU A 116 5.26 -8.42 -11.68
C GLU A 116 5.80 -7.21 -12.45
N ASN A 117 4.92 -6.34 -12.95
CA ASN A 117 5.32 -5.07 -13.57
C ASN A 117 6.13 -4.19 -12.61
N LEU A 118 5.73 -4.09 -11.35
CA LEU A 118 6.47 -3.34 -10.34
C LEU A 118 7.84 -3.97 -10.05
N ARG A 119 7.93 -5.30 -9.96
CA ARG A 119 9.20 -6.01 -9.80
C ARG A 119 10.14 -5.76 -10.97
N GLU A 120 9.63 -5.77 -12.19
CA GLU A 120 10.43 -5.48 -13.39
C GLU A 120 10.95 -4.04 -13.38
N ARG A 121 10.10 -3.07 -13.01
CA ARG A 121 10.52 -1.66 -12.86
C ARG A 121 11.58 -1.47 -11.79
N ILE A 122 11.49 -2.21 -10.67
CA ILE A 122 12.52 -2.18 -9.62
C ILE A 122 13.85 -2.70 -10.18
N ARG A 123 13.86 -3.88 -10.81
CA ARG A 123 15.07 -4.44 -11.44
C ARG A 123 15.69 -3.51 -12.48
N ALA A 124 14.85 -2.83 -13.27
CA ALA A 124 15.32 -1.85 -14.25
C ALA A 124 15.99 -0.64 -13.57
N LYS A 125 15.42 -0.16 -12.46
CA LYS A 125 16.02 0.92 -11.67
C LYS A 125 17.33 0.51 -10.99
N ASP A 126 17.41 -0.70 -10.45
CA ASP A 126 18.63 -1.21 -9.82
C ASP A 126 19.79 -1.20 -10.82
N LYS A 127 19.56 -1.66 -12.06
CA LYS A 127 20.56 -1.58 -13.15
C LYS A 127 21.02 -0.14 -13.43
N VAL A 128 20.10 0.82 -13.39
CA VAL A 128 20.45 2.24 -13.59
C VAL A 128 21.28 2.76 -12.42
N ILE A 129 20.95 2.37 -11.19
CA ILE A 129 21.71 2.74 -10.00
C ILE A 129 23.13 2.17 -10.07
N ASP A 130 23.29 0.89 -10.40
CA ASP A 130 24.61 0.24 -10.51
C ASP A 130 25.50 0.97 -11.54
N ASN A 131 24.93 1.28 -12.71
CA ASN A 131 25.63 2.05 -13.74
C ASN A 131 26.02 3.46 -13.28
N LEU A 132 25.19 4.12 -12.47
CA LEU A 132 25.48 5.45 -11.93
C LEU A 132 26.59 5.38 -10.87
N VAL A 133 26.58 4.36 -10.01
CA VAL A 133 27.61 4.13 -9.00
C VAL A 133 28.97 3.94 -9.67
N GLU A 134 29.04 3.13 -10.73
CA GLU A 134 30.26 2.93 -11.52
C GLU A 134 30.76 4.26 -12.12
N LYS A 135 29.88 5.01 -12.81
CA LYS A 135 30.23 6.30 -13.42
C LYS A 135 30.73 7.32 -12.39
N VAL A 136 30.13 7.38 -11.21
CA VAL A 136 30.57 8.27 -10.13
C VAL A 136 31.95 7.85 -9.64
N GLY A 137 32.20 6.55 -9.49
CA GLY A 137 33.52 6.02 -9.16
C GLY A 137 34.58 6.43 -10.17
N ASP A 138 34.31 6.28 -11.45
CA ASP A 138 35.20 6.68 -12.55
C ASP A 138 35.51 8.18 -12.54
N ILE A 139 34.47 9.02 -12.39
CA ILE A 139 34.63 10.48 -12.33
C ILE A 139 35.50 10.88 -11.15
N ASN A 140 35.27 10.25 -9.99
CA ASN A 140 36.05 10.52 -8.78
C ASN A 140 37.53 10.16 -8.99
N ASN A 141 37.81 8.98 -9.56
CA ASN A 141 39.18 8.56 -9.85
C ASN A 141 39.88 9.51 -10.84
N ARG A 142 39.21 9.88 -11.93
CA ARG A 142 39.72 10.85 -12.91
C ARG A 142 39.99 12.22 -12.27
N SER A 143 39.13 12.65 -11.36
CA SER A 143 39.29 13.93 -10.65
C SER A 143 40.51 13.90 -9.73
N ILE A 144 40.72 12.79 -9.01
CA ILE A 144 41.91 12.58 -8.18
C ILE A 144 43.18 12.60 -9.03
N ASP A 145 43.18 11.93 -10.17
CA ASP A 145 44.37 11.88 -11.04
C ASP A 145 44.66 13.22 -11.71
N ALA A 146 43.62 13.96 -12.12
CA ALA A 146 43.77 15.33 -12.62
C ALA A 146 44.38 16.25 -11.55
N LEU A 147 43.93 16.13 -10.28
CA LEU A 147 44.47 16.89 -9.16
C LEU A 147 45.96 16.57 -8.92
N LYS A 148 46.33 15.29 -8.94
CA LYS A 148 47.74 14.87 -8.81
C LYS A 148 48.60 15.47 -9.93
N LEU A 149 48.12 15.43 -11.17
CA LEU A 149 48.86 15.97 -12.31
C LEU A 149 48.99 17.50 -12.23
N ALA A 150 47.92 18.19 -11.84
CA ALA A 150 47.95 19.64 -11.63
C ALA A 150 48.97 20.04 -10.55
N ASN A 151 48.99 19.33 -9.43
CA ASN A 151 49.95 19.55 -8.35
C ASN A 151 51.38 19.28 -8.81
N TYR A 152 51.61 18.21 -9.56
CA TYR A 152 52.92 17.91 -10.14
C TYR A 152 53.41 19.04 -11.05
N ASN A 153 52.53 19.52 -11.96
CA ASN A 153 52.86 20.61 -12.88
C ASN A 153 53.16 21.91 -12.14
N GLU A 154 52.40 22.22 -11.09
CA GLU A 154 52.64 23.40 -10.26
C GLU A 154 54.00 23.33 -9.56
N GLN A 155 54.32 22.19 -8.94
CA GLN A 155 55.63 21.98 -8.30
C GLN A 155 56.78 22.06 -9.30
N TYR A 156 56.63 21.46 -10.48
CA TYR A 156 57.62 21.55 -11.55
C TYR A 156 57.84 23.01 -11.96
N SER A 157 56.76 23.77 -12.16
CA SER A 157 56.84 25.20 -12.46
C SER A 157 57.56 25.98 -11.35
N ARG A 158 57.22 25.75 -10.08
CA ARG A 158 57.88 26.41 -8.94
C ARG A 158 59.37 26.07 -8.82
N LYS A 159 59.78 24.85 -9.19
CA LYS A 159 61.19 24.42 -9.13
C LYS A 159 62.05 25.04 -10.24
N HIS A 160 61.49 25.21 -11.44
CA HIS A 160 62.25 25.68 -12.61
C HIS A 160 62.10 27.17 -12.89
N ASN A 161 61.06 27.80 -12.35
CA ASN A 161 60.82 29.23 -12.51
C ASN A 161 61.18 29.96 -11.22
N ILE A 162 62.13 30.91 -11.31
CA ILE A 162 62.48 31.81 -10.22
C ILE A 162 61.57 33.04 -10.32
N ARG A 163 60.87 33.36 -9.23
CA ARG A 163 60.10 34.61 -9.11
C ARG A 163 60.90 35.62 -8.30
N MET A 164 61.21 36.75 -8.89
CA MET A 164 61.76 37.89 -8.17
C MET A 164 60.63 38.80 -7.70
N LEU A 165 60.53 39.00 -6.39
CA LEU A 165 59.54 39.88 -5.77
C LEU A 165 60.18 41.24 -5.50
N ASN A 166 59.39 42.32 -5.61
CA ASN A 166 59.83 43.69 -5.37
C ASN A 166 60.99 44.14 -6.27
N PHE A 167 61.09 43.61 -7.49
CA PHE A 167 62.04 44.09 -8.47
C PHE A 167 61.62 45.48 -8.96
N PRO A 168 62.53 46.47 -9.03
CA PRO A 168 62.17 47.83 -9.41
C PRO A 168 61.68 47.87 -10.87
N GLU A 169 60.45 48.31 -11.07
CA GLU A 169 59.81 48.37 -12.39
C GLU A 169 60.12 49.67 -13.12
N LYS A 170 60.53 49.58 -14.39
CA LYS A 170 60.75 50.72 -15.29
C LYS A 170 60.11 50.48 -16.65
N ARG A 171 59.47 51.52 -17.19
CA ARG A 171 58.78 51.43 -18.48
C ARG A 171 59.78 51.18 -19.62
N GLY A 172 59.55 50.12 -20.39
CA GLY A 172 60.39 49.75 -21.54
C GLY A 172 61.67 49.00 -21.18
N GLU A 173 61.78 48.48 -19.96
CA GLU A 173 62.97 47.78 -19.51
C GLU A 173 63.12 46.37 -20.09
N ASN A 174 64.38 45.94 -20.21
CA ASN A 174 64.72 44.57 -20.57
C ASN A 174 65.08 43.79 -19.29
N LEU A 175 64.09 43.13 -18.70
CA LEU A 175 64.22 42.38 -17.45
C LEU A 175 65.33 41.31 -17.50
N LYS A 176 65.56 40.69 -18.67
CA LYS A 176 66.64 39.71 -18.83
C LYS A 176 68.01 40.36 -18.65
N LYS A 177 68.21 41.55 -19.23
CA LYS A 177 69.48 42.27 -19.12
C LYS A 177 69.69 42.78 -17.68
N ALA A 178 68.65 43.37 -17.08
CA ALA A 178 68.70 43.85 -15.71
C ALA A 178 69.01 42.72 -14.70
N PHE A 179 68.44 41.52 -14.91
CA PHE A 179 68.74 40.35 -14.10
C PHE A 179 70.20 39.91 -14.21
N VAL A 180 70.75 39.82 -15.43
CA VAL A 180 72.15 39.43 -15.64
C VAL A 180 73.12 40.44 -15.03
N GLU A 181 72.83 41.74 -15.18
CA GLU A 181 73.63 42.81 -14.56
C GLU A 181 73.65 42.69 -13.03
N LEU A 182 72.50 42.46 -12.39
CA LEU A 182 72.39 42.27 -10.94
C LEU A 182 73.16 41.02 -10.45
N VAL A 183 72.99 39.90 -11.13
CA VAL A 183 73.69 38.65 -10.75
C VAL A 183 75.21 38.81 -10.90
N ASN A 184 75.66 39.50 -11.95
CA ASN A 184 77.09 39.76 -12.16
C ASN A 184 77.66 40.77 -11.15
N SER A 185 76.87 41.74 -10.68
CA SER A 185 77.34 42.69 -9.66
C SER A 185 77.44 42.07 -8.26
N ASP A 186 76.60 41.08 -7.95
CA ASP A 186 76.57 40.43 -6.62
C ASP A 186 77.56 39.25 -6.50
N LEU A 187 78.03 38.68 -7.62
CA LEU A 187 78.97 37.55 -7.66
C LEU A 187 80.46 37.96 -7.76
N MET A 188 80.74 39.22 -8.10
CA MET A 188 82.09 39.80 -8.16
C MET A 188 82.42 40.53 -6.86
#